data_AF-A0A2V8N9X7-F1
#
_entry.id   AF-A0A2V8N9X7-F1
#
_cell.length_a   1.000
_cell.length_b   1.000
_cell.length_c   1.000
_cell.angle_alpha   90.00
_cell.angle_beta   90.00
_cell.angle_gamma   90.00
#
_symmetry.space_group_name_H-M   'P 1'
#
loop_
_entity.id
_entity.type
_entity.pdbx_description
1 polymer ?
#
loop_
_entity_poly.entity_id
_entity_poly.type
_entity_poly.pdbx_seq_one_letter_code
_entity_poly.pdbx_strand_id
1 'polypeptide(L)'
;MWSPDGKELFYRSGIKLTSVRITTQPSFAFSNPVALPIEGFVQPDAGGARNYDITPDGKQSIVVLPAEQTQSDRFGSSEILNR
;
A
#
# COMPACT_ATOMS: atom_id res chain seq x y z
N MET A 1 1.66 0.63 -10.81
CA MET A 1 1.74 2.10 -10.92
C MET A 1 3.14 2.47 -11.37
N TRP A 2 3.26 3.34 -12.37
CA TRP A 2 4.55 3.74 -12.91
C TRP A 2 5.15 4.91 -12.12
N SER A 3 6.47 4.95 -12.03
CA SER A 3 7.18 6.18 -11.66
C SER A 3 6.90 7.28 -12.70
N PRO A 4 6.93 8.55 -12.29
CA PRO A 4 6.72 9.69 -13.20
C PRO A 4 7.69 9.72 -14.40
N ASP A 5 8.90 9.18 -14.24
CA ASP A 5 9.91 9.08 -15.30
C ASP A 5 9.77 7.83 -16.19
N GLY A 6 8.81 6.95 -15.91
CA GLY A 6 8.54 5.73 -16.67
C GLY A 6 9.59 4.62 -16.52
N LYS A 7 10.55 4.75 -15.60
CA LYS A 7 11.67 3.81 -15.43
C LYS A 7 11.46 2.77 -14.33
N GLU A 8 10.41 2.89 -13.52
CA GLU A 8 10.16 1.98 -12.41
C GLU A 8 8.66 1.67 -12.31
N LEU A 9 8.33 0.39 -12.07
CA LEU A 9 6.97 -0.08 -11.87
C LEU A 9 6.81 -0.55 -10.41
N PHE A 10 5.85 0.06 -9.71
CA PHE A 10 5.45 -0.30 -8.35
C PHE A 10 4.16 -1.11 -8.38
N TYR A 11 4.13 -2.25 -7.69
CA TYR A 11 2.98 -3.15 -7.66
C TYR A 11 2.94 -3.95 -6.37
N ARG A 12 1.77 -4.50 -6.02
CA ARG A 12 1.64 -5.42 -4.87
C ARG A 12 1.98 -6.84 -5.31
N SER A 13 2.77 -7.53 -4.49
CA SER A 13 2.96 -8.98 -4.54
C SER A 13 2.59 -9.56 -3.18
N GLY A 14 1.35 -10.07 -3.09
CA GLY A 14 0.74 -10.42 -1.80
C GLY A 14 0.60 -9.19 -0.90
N ILE A 15 1.20 -9.26 0.29
CA ILE A 15 1.21 -8.16 1.29
C ILE A 15 2.36 -7.16 1.09
N LYS A 16 3.28 -7.42 0.15
CA LYS A 16 4.46 -6.58 -0.05
C LYS A 16 4.21 -5.59 -1.19
N LEU A 17 4.65 -4.35 -0.99
CA LEU A 17 4.82 -3.42 -2.09
C LEU A 17 6.19 -3.69 -2.73
N THR A 18 6.20 -3.90 -4.04
CA THR A 18 7.36 -4.33 -4.82
C THR A 18 7.62 -3.34 -5.94
N SER A 19 8.90 -3.14 -6.26
CA SER A 19 9.37 -2.31 -7.36
C SER A 19 10.19 -3.13 -8.36
N VAL A 20 10.15 -2.73 -9.63
CA VAL A 20 11.04 -3.25 -10.68
C VAL A 20 11.46 -2.11 -11.61
N ARG A 21 12.75 -2.00 -11.91
CA ARG A 21 13.27 -1.07 -12.91
C ARG A 21 13.03 -1.61 -14.30
N ILE A 22 12.58 -0.75 -15.21
CA ILE A 22 12.30 -1.06 -16.61
C ILE A 22 13.22 -0.21 -17.49
N THR A 23 13.87 -0.86 -18.45
CA THR A 23 14.60 -0.21 -19.55
C THR A 23 13.91 -0.58 -20.84
N THR A 24 13.61 0.42 -21.68
CA THR A 24 12.92 0.20 -22.97
C THR A 24 13.82 0.45 -24.18
N GLN A 25 15.00 1.05 -23.98
CA GLN A 25 15.94 1.40 -25.05
C GLN A 25 17.39 1.08 -24.67
N PRO A 26 18.20 0.56 -25.62
CA PRO A 26 17.82 0.18 -26.98
C PRO A 26 17.02 -1.14 -27.03
N SER A 27 16.87 -1.83 -25.90
CA SER A 27 16.11 -3.07 -25.78
C SER A 27 15.27 -3.08 -24.51
N PHE A 28 14.25 -3.92 -24.50
CA PHE A 28 13.43 -4.14 -23.31
C PHE A 28 14.16 -5.03 -22.30
N ALA A 29 14.36 -4.53 -21.08
CA ALA A 29 14.94 -5.26 -19.97
C ALA A 29 14.33 -4.80 -18.65
N PHE A 30 14.44 -5.64 -17.62
CA PHE A 30 13.95 -5.33 -16.28
C PHE A 30 14.86 -5.89 -15.19
N SER A 31 14.89 -5.25 -14.02
CA SER A 31 15.66 -5.72 -12.87
C SER A 31 14.97 -6.88 -12.15
N ASN A 32 15.68 -7.52 -11.22
CA ASN A 32 14.99 -8.36 -10.24
C ASN A 32 14.01 -7.51 -9.42
N PRO A 33 12.82 -8.03 -9.08
CA PRO A 33 11.88 -7.32 -8.22
C PRO A 33 12.45 -7.10 -6.81
N VAL A 34 12.25 -5.91 -6.27
CA VAL A 34 12.71 -5.53 -4.93
C VAL A 34 11.51 -5.15 -4.06
N ALA A 35 11.33 -5.87 -2.95
CA ALA A 35 10.34 -5.52 -1.94
C ALA A 35 10.77 -4.22 -1.25
N LEU A 36 9.85 -3.24 -1.20
CA LEU A 36 10.07 -2.02 -0.45
C LEU A 36 9.96 -2.30 1.06
N PRO A 37 10.76 -1.62 1.91
CA PRO A 37 10.73 -1.78 3.36
C PRO A 37 9.51 -1.07 3.97
N ILE A 38 8.32 -1.47 3.54
CA ILE A 38 7.03 -0.93 3.97
C ILE A 38 6.18 -2.10 4.45
N GLU A 39 5.72 -2.01 5.70
CA GLU A 39 4.96 -3.05 6.37
C GLU A 39 3.64 -2.49 6.90
N GLY A 40 2.70 -3.39 7.20
CA GLY A 40 1.47 -3.06 7.92
C GLY A 40 0.47 -2.16 7.18
N PHE A 41 0.73 -1.74 5.94
CA PHE A 41 -0.23 -0.94 5.18
C PHE A 41 -1.49 -1.75 4.83
N VAL A 42 -2.61 -1.04 4.68
CA VAL A 42 -3.92 -1.62 4.35
C VAL A 42 -3.80 -2.48 3.09
N GLN A 43 -4.54 -3.58 3.03
CA GLN A 43 -4.59 -4.43 1.86
C GLN A 43 -6.01 -4.38 1.32
N PRO A 44 -6.28 -3.62 0.23
CA PRO A 44 -7.62 -3.61 -0.35
C PRO A 44 -7.99 -5.02 -0.83
N ASP A 45 -9.28 -5.33 -0.70
CA ASP A 45 -9.92 -6.53 -1.21
C ASP A 45 -9.95 -6.57 -2.73
N ALA A 46 -10.47 -7.66 -3.30
CA ALA A 46 -10.55 -7.82 -4.74
C ALA A 46 -11.46 -6.74 -5.35
N GLY A 47 -10.87 -5.80 -6.09
CA GLY A 47 -11.57 -4.66 -6.68
C GLY A 47 -11.48 -3.36 -5.86
N GLY A 48 -10.88 -3.40 -4.67
CA GLY A 48 -10.65 -2.20 -3.86
C GLY A 48 -9.67 -1.23 -4.49
N ALA A 49 -9.83 0.07 -4.17
CA ALA A 49 -8.98 1.13 -4.71
C ALA A 49 -7.52 0.97 -4.28
N ARG A 50 -6.60 1.40 -5.14
CA ARG A 50 -5.17 1.49 -4.81
C ARG A 50 -4.98 2.39 -3.60
N ASN A 51 -4.25 1.91 -2.61
CA ASN A 51 -4.03 2.58 -1.32
C ASN A 51 -2.55 2.95 -1.08
N TYR A 52 -1.80 3.07 -2.16
CA TYR A 52 -0.42 3.53 -2.18
C TYR A 52 -0.20 4.44 -3.39
N ASP A 53 0.71 5.39 -3.26
CA ASP A 53 1.15 6.27 -4.35
C ASP A 53 2.64 6.61 -4.22
N ILE A 54 3.21 7.22 -5.25
CA ILE A 54 4.60 7.70 -5.30
C ILE A 54 4.59 9.18 -5.64
N THR A 55 5.46 9.96 -5.00
CA THR A 55 5.54 11.40 -5.25
C THR A 55 5.95 11.71 -6.70
N PRO A 56 5.61 12.89 -7.23
CA PRO A 56 5.99 13.28 -8.60
C PRO A 56 7.50 13.28 -8.88
N ASP A 57 8.33 13.39 -7.85
CA ASP A 57 9.79 13.28 -7.97
C ASP A 57 10.32 11.84 -7.86
N GLY A 58 9.45 10.87 -7.61
CA GLY A 58 9.78 9.45 -7.50
C GLY A 58 10.50 9.06 -6.21
N LYS A 59 10.71 9.97 -5.26
CA LYS A 59 11.60 9.74 -4.11
C LYS A 59 10.89 9.21 -2.87
N GLN A 60 9.58 9.39 -2.78
CA GLN A 60 8.81 9.02 -1.59
C GLN A 60 7.60 8.17 -1.97
N SER A 61 7.30 7.21 -1.10
CA SER A 61 6.11 6.37 -1.17
C SER A 61 5.11 6.79 -0.12
N ILE A 62 3.85 6.90 -0.50
CA ILE A 62 2.73 7.17 0.41
C ILE A 62 1.92 5.88 0.50
N VAL A 63 1.57 5.46 1.72
CA VAL A 63 0.71 4.30 1.96
C VAL A 63 -0.33 4.62 3.02
N VAL A 64 -1.50 3.97 2.91
CA VAL A 64 -2.52 4.04 3.95
C VAL A 64 -2.25 2.97 5.00
N LEU A 65 -2.06 3.39 6.25
CA LEU A 65 -1.96 2.50 7.40
C LEU A 65 -3.35 2.26 8.02
N PRO A 66 -3.58 1.10 8.66
CA PRO A 66 -4.76 0.86 9.48
C PRO A 66 -4.90 1.96 10.53
N ALA A 67 -6.13 2.36 10.82
CA ALA A 67 -6.38 3.18 12.00
C ALA A 67 -6.06 2.35 13.24
N GLU A 68 -5.31 2.92 14.19
CA GLU A 68 -5.19 2.36 15.53
C GLU A 68 -6.60 2.26 16.12
N GLN A 69 -7.08 1.05 16.37
CA GLN A 69 -8.34 0.85 17.08
C GLN A 69 -8.10 1.24 18.55
N THR A 70 -8.30 2.53 18.86
CA THR A 70 -8.45 2.94 20.26
C THR A 70 -9.70 2.23 20.76
N GLN A 71 -9.53 1.28 21.68
CA GLN A 71 -10.60 0.52 22.31
C GLN A 71 -11.53 1.46 23.08
N SER A 72 -12.52 2.05 22.40
CA SER A 72 -13.60 2.82 23.01
C SER A 72 -14.94 2.05 23.05
N ASP A 73 -14.94 0.75 22.75
CA ASP A 73 -16.16 -0.08 22.69
C ASP A 73 -16.39 -0.96 23.93
N ARG A 74 -15.70 -0.71 25.06
CA ARG A 74 -15.92 -1.49 26.31
C ARG A 74 -16.89 -0.88 27.32
N PHE A 75 -17.52 0.24 27.00
CA PHE A 75 -18.48 0.86 27.91
C PHE A 75 -19.71 1.35 27.15
N GLY A 76 -20.77 0.54 27.07
CA GLY A 76 -22.04 1.07 26.56
C GLY A 76 -23.12 0.09 26.12
N SER A 77 -23.28 -1.09 26.73
CA SER A 77 -24.57 -1.81 26.62
C SER A 77 -24.77 -2.74 27.82
N SER A 78 -25.00 -2.17 29.00
CA SER A 78 -25.71 -2.90 30.06
C SER A 78 -27.15 -2.41 30.10
N GLU A 79 -27.99 -3.18 29.44
CA GLU A 79 -29.45 -3.21 29.47
C GLU A 79 -29.97 -2.94 30.90
N ILE A 80 -30.62 -1.79 31.11
CA ILE A 80 -31.31 -1.50 32.37
C ILE A 80 -32.61 -2.31 32.38
N LEU A 81 -32.59 -3.47 33.04
CA LEU A 81 -33.79 -4.18 33.43
C LEU A 81 -34.49 -3.39 34.55
N ASN A 82 -35.58 -2.72 34.19
CA ASN A 82 -36.48 -2.08 35.14
C ASN A 82 -37.27 -3.16 35.89
N ARG A 83 -37.14 -3.21 37.22
CA ARG A 83 -38.06 -3.93 38.11
C ARG A 83 -39.16 -3.01 38.60
#